data_AF-A0AAV5I600-F1
#
_entry.id   AF-A0AAV5I600-F1
#
_cell.length_a   1.000
_cell.length_b   1.000
_cell.length_c   1.000
_cell.angle_alpha   90.00
_cell.angle_beta   90.00
_cell.angle_gamma   90.00
#
_symmetry.space_group_name_H-M   'P 1'
#
loop_
_entity.id
_entity.type
_entity.pdbx_description
1 polymer ?
#
loop_
_entity_poly.entity_id
_entity_poly.type
_entity_poly.pdbx_seq_one_letter_code
_entity_poly.pdbx_strand_id
1 'polypeptide(L)'
;MNSKENCGNELRTAVLQLSDRCLYSTSKWAAEQLVGIEHDPAKFTPSNTRFQRGSSSIRRRFRTNELTSTPVTGVSYVSTPVMEEDEAVNGDFYLLAKSYFDCREYRRAAHVLREQTGKKSVFLRCYALYLAGEKRKEEEMIELEGPLGKSYAVKRELVSLERELSVLHKNGMLDSFGLYLYGLVLKEKGNENLARTVLVNSVNSYPWNWSAWLELQALCTTIDILNSLNLNNHWMKEFFLASVYQELRMHNESLAKYEHLQGIFGFSNYIQAQIAKVQYSLREFEQVEVIFEELLRIDPFRVEDMDGYSNVLYTKECFSALSYLAHRVILTDKYRLETCCIIGNYYS
;
A
#
# COMPACT_ATOMS: atom_id res chain seq x y z
N MET A 1 -20.48 -17.16 -11.43
CA MET A 1 -19.04 -17.31 -11.11
C MET A 1 -18.70 -16.20 -10.14
N ASN A 2 -18.18 -16.55 -8.97
CA ASN A 2 -18.18 -15.67 -7.80
C ASN A 2 -17.26 -14.45 -8.04
N SER A 3 -17.76 -13.23 -7.79
CA SER A 3 -16.97 -11.98 -7.82
C SER A 3 -15.62 -12.13 -7.08
N LYS A 4 -15.62 -12.89 -5.97
CA LYS A 4 -14.42 -13.21 -5.17
C LYS A 4 -13.36 -14.03 -5.93
N GLU A 5 -13.77 -14.98 -6.75
CA GLU A 5 -12.85 -15.87 -7.50
C GLU A 5 -12.17 -15.11 -8.64
N ASN A 6 -12.89 -14.21 -9.31
CA ASN A 6 -12.33 -13.30 -10.31
C ASN A 6 -11.30 -12.34 -9.68
N CYS A 7 -11.64 -11.69 -8.56
CA CYS A 7 -10.70 -10.83 -7.84
C CYS A 7 -9.43 -11.59 -7.40
N GLY A 8 -9.58 -12.85 -6.96
CA GLY A 8 -8.46 -13.70 -6.57
C GLY A 8 -7.50 -14.00 -7.73
N ASN A 9 -8.03 -14.32 -8.92
CA ASN A 9 -7.21 -14.56 -10.10
C ASN A 9 -6.49 -13.29 -10.58
N GLU A 10 -7.19 -12.16 -10.60
CA GLU A 10 -6.60 -10.86 -10.94
C GLU A 10 -5.45 -10.49 -9.99
N LEU A 11 -5.64 -10.66 -8.67
CA LEU A 11 -4.62 -10.38 -7.67
C LEU A 11 -3.40 -11.29 -7.79
N ARG A 12 -3.57 -12.58 -8.12
CA ARG A 12 -2.44 -13.51 -8.35
C ARG A 12 -1.55 -13.02 -9.51
N THR A 13 -2.16 -12.63 -10.63
CA THR A 13 -1.44 -12.07 -11.77
C THR A 13 -0.77 -10.74 -11.39
N ALA A 14 -1.49 -9.86 -10.68
CA ALA A 14 -0.96 -8.57 -10.28
C ALA A 14 0.26 -8.68 -9.35
N VAL A 15 0.26 -9.62 -8.40
CA VAL A 15 1.41 -9.90 -7.51
C VAL A 15 2.66 -10.24 -8.32
N LEU A 16 2.52 -11.10 -9.34
CA LEU A 16 3.65 -11.44 -10.21
C LEU A 16 4.15 -10.22 -10.99
N GLN A 17 3.24 -9.49 -11.65
CA GLN A 17 3.60 -8.33 -12.48
C GLN A 17 4.22 -7.18 -11.68
N LEU A 18 3.80 -6.99 -10.43
CA LEU A 18 4.35 -6.00 -9.49
C LEU A 18 5.71 -6.44 -8.94
N SER A 19 5.84 -7.69 -8.50
CA SER A 19 7.10 -8.27 -8.01
C SER A 19 8.19 -8.26 -9.07
N ASP A 20 7.82 -8.59 -10.30
CA ASP A 20 8.72 -8.64 -11.44
C ASP A 20 9.29 -7.25 -11.78
N ARG A 21 8.52 -6.19 -11.52
CA ARG A 21 8.94 -4.78 -11.61
C ARG A 21 9.54 -4.21 -10.31
N CYS A 22 9.79 -5.04 -9.32
CA CYS A 22 10.37 -4.67 -8.03
C CYS A 22 9.52 -3.68 -7.20
N LEU A 23 8.22 -3.60 -7.45
CA LEU A 23 7.27 -2.81 -6.66
C LEU A 23 6.82 -3.64 -5.45
N TYR A 24 7.73 -3.84 -4.50
CA TYR A 24 7.56 -4.79 -3.41
C TYR A 24 6.42 -4.41 -2.45
N SER A 25 6.25 -3.14 -2.12
CA SER A 25 5.20 -2.71 -1.18
C SER A 25 3.79 -2.98 -1.70
N THR A 26 3.55 -2.76 -2.99
CA THR A 26 2.24 -2.99 -3.61
C THR A 26 2.01 -4.45 -3.91
N SER A 27 3.05 -5.18 -4.28
CA SER A 27 2.98 -6.63 -4.38
C SER A 27 2.65 -7.28 -3.03
N LYS A 28 3.26 -6.80 -1.93
CA LYS A 28 2.96 -7.25 -0.57
C LYS A 28 1.49 -6.99 -0.25
N TRP A 29 1.03 -5.76 -0.46
CA TRP A 29 -0.37 -5.39 -0.22
C TRP A 29 -1.34 -6.25 -1.05
N ALA A 30 -1.08 -6.44 -2.35
CA ALA A 30 -1.93 -7.26 -3.21
C ALA A 30 -1.97 -8.74 -2.74
N ALA A 31 -0.85 -9.27 -2.26
CA ALA A 31 -0.78 -10.62 -1.70
C ALA A 31 -1.54 -10.74 -0.37
N GLU A 32 -1.44 -9.73 0.52
CA GLU A 32 -2.24 -9.67 1.75
C GLU A 32 -3.74 -9.67 1.45
N GLN A 33 -4.18 -8.90 0.44
CA GLN A 33 -5.58 -8.88 0.03
C GLN A 33 -6.04 -10.18 -0.60
N LEU A 34 -5.17 -10.85 -1.39
CA LEU A 34 -5.45 -12.16 -1.96
C LEU A 34 -5.73 -13.21 -0.87
N VAL A 35 -4.88 -13.26 0.16
CA VAL A 35 -5.10 -14.13 1.32
C VAL A 35 -6.35 -13.73 2.10
N GLY A 36 -6.68 -12.43 2.13
CA GLY A 36 -7.88 -11.91 2.77
C GLY A 36 -9.22 -12.28 2.11
N ILE A 37 -9.22 -12.72 0.83
CA ILE A 37 -10.43 -13.17 0.11
C ILE A 37 -10.81 -14.61 0.50
N GLU A 38 -9.83 -15.50 0.56
CA GLU A 38 -10.03 -16.94 0.74
C GLU A 38 -9.76 -17.38 2.18
N HIS A 39 -10.78 -17.90 2.84
CA HIS A 39 -10.57 -18.82 3.95
C HIS A 39 -11.23 -20.14 3.56
N ASP A 40 -10.48 -20.99 2.86
CA ASP A 40 -10.82 -22.40 2.74
C ASP A 40 -10.41 -23.07 4.06
N PRO A 41 -11.37 -23.40 4.96
CA PRO A 41 -11.04 -23.99 6.26
C PRO A 41 -10.35 -25.35 6.13
N ALA A 42 -10.30 -25.96 4.94
CA ALA A 42 -9.62 -27.23 4.68
C ALA A 42 -8.11 -27.10 4.42
N LYS A 43 -7.60 -25.93 4.01
CA LYS A 43 -6.19 -25.74 3.62
C LYS A 43 -5.28 -25.21 4.73
N PHE A 44 -5.85 -24.79 5.87
CA PHE A 44 -5.09 -24.40 7.04
C PHE A 44 -5.02 -25.57 8.04
N THR A 45 -3.85 -26.20 8.15
CA THR A 45 -3.59 -27.14 9.24
C THR A 45 -3.69 -26.45 10.60
N PRO A 46 -4.33 -27.06 11.60
CA PRO A 46 -4.56 -26.49 12.93
C PRO A 46 -3.28 -26.30 13.78
N SER A 47 -2.10 -26.53 13.20
CA SER A 47 -0.80 -26.27 13.81
C SER A 47 -0.54 -24.77 14.00
N ASN A 48 -1.09 -23.91 13.13
CA ASN A 48 -0.99 -22.44 13.25
C ASN A 48 -2.13 -21.83 14.10
N THR A 49 -3.06 -22.66 14.59
CA THR A 49 -4.20 -22.24 15.44
C THR A 49 -4.32 -23.10 16.70
N ARG A 50 -3.21 -23.62 17.23
CA ARG A 50 -3.22 -24.44 18.46
C ARG A 50 -3.70 -23.68 19.73
N PHE A 51 -4.02 -22.39 19.62
CA PHE A 51 -4.65 -21.59 20.67
C PHE A 51 -6.13 -21.23 20.42
N GLN A 52 -6.79 -21.75 19.38
CA GLN A 52 -8.21 -21.43 19.09
C GLN A 52 -9.26 -22.09 20.00
N ARG A 53 -8.88 -22.87 21.03
CA ARG A 53 -9.83 -23.35 22.03
C ARG A 53 -9.92 -22.39 23.21
N GLY A 54 -10.66 -21.31 23.01
CA GLY A 54 -11.09 -20.49 24.14
C GLY A 54 -11.49 -19.07 23.79
N SER A 55 -12.42 -18.86 22.86
CA SER A 55 -13.24 -17.63 22.81
C SER A 55 -14.37 -17.74 21.78
N SER A 56 -15.35 -18.60 22.08
CA SER A 56 -16.65 -18.65 21.40
C SER A 56 -17.60 -17.52 21.83
N SER A 57 -17.11 -16.45 22.45
CA SER A 57 -17.90 -15.31 22.95
C SER A 57 -17.89 -14.09 22.02
N ILE A 58 -16.88 -13.93 21.16
CA ILE A 58 -16.75 -12.76 20.25
C ILE A 58 -17.71 -12.83 19.06
N ARG A 59 -18.10 -14.04 18.60
CA ARG A 59 -19.06 -14.20 17.50
C ARG A 59 -20.49 -13.75 17.82
N ARG A 60 -20.86 -13.59 19.10
CA ARG A 60 -22.23 -13.19 19.49
C ARG A 60 -22.44 -11.70 19.69
N ARG A 61 -21.40 -10.88 19.90
CA ARG A 61 -21.58 -9.43 20.13
C ARG A 61 -21.77 -8.60 18.86
N PHE A 62 -21.46 -9.14 17.69
CA PHE A 62 -21.67 -8.47 16.39
C PHE A 62 -22.94 -8.93 15.64
N ARG A 63 -23.87 -9.63 16.31
CA ARG A 63 -25.18 -10.02 15.74
C ARG A 63 -26.34 -9.58 16.63
N THR A 64 -26.56 -8.28 16.70
CA THR A 64 -27.86 -7.71 17.08
C THR A 64 -28.12 -6.49 16.21
N ASN A 65 -28.46 -6.75 14.96
CA ASN A 65 -29.42 -5.99 14.17
C ASN A 65 -29.68 -6.80 12.90
N GLU A 66 -30.77 -7.57 12.91
CA GLU A 66 -31.32 -8.15 11.68
C GLU A 66 -31.85 -6.99 10.82
N LEU A 67 -31.01 -6.50 9.91
CA LEU A 67 -31.51 -5.91 8.67
C LEU A 67 -31.54 -7.02 7.63
N THR A 68 -32.75 -7.42 7.27
CA THR A 68 -33.06 -8.14 6.04
C THR A 68 -32.43 -7.40 4.86
N SER A 69 -31.24 -7.83 4.46
CA SER A 69 -30.57 -7.35 3.25
C SER A 69 -31.19 -8.08 2.07
N THR A 70 -31.99 -7.35 1.31
CA THR A 70 -32.35 -7.72 -0.05
C THR A 70 -31.07 -7.79 -0.90
N PRO A 71 -30.93 -8.78 -1.79
CA PRO A 71 -29.75 -8.88 -2.65
C PRO A 71 -29.81 -7.73 -3.67
N VAL A 72 -28.84 -6.82 -3.63
CA VAL A 72 -28.70 -5.79 -4.66
C VAL A 72 -28.10 -6.44 -5.90
N THR A 73 -28.88 -6.36 -6.97
CA THR A 73 -28.63 -6.82 -8.33
C THR A 73 -27.36 -6.19 -8.92
N GLY A 74 -26.42 -7.04 -9.36
CA GLY A 74 -25.47 -6.83 -10.47
C GLY A 74 -24.67 -5.52 -10.52
N VAL A 75 -23.61 -5.39 -9.71
CA VAL A 75 -22.52 -4.44 -10.02
C VAL A 75 -21.57 -5.13 -11.00
N SER A 76 -21.64 -4.77 -12.28
CA SER A 76 -20.69 -5.23 -13.30
C SER A 76 -19.41 -4.41 -13.21
N TYR A 77 -18.35 -4.97 -12.62
CA TYR A 77 -17.01 -4.40 -12.73
C TYR A 77 -16.53 -4.52 -14.18
N VAL A 78 -15.83 -3.50 -14.67
CA VAL A 78 -15.20 -3.58 -16.00
C VAL A 78 -14.03 -4.56 -15.90
N SER A 79 -14.07 -5.63 -16.70
CA SER A 79 -12.93 -6.55 -16.84
C SER A 79 -11.74 -5.76 -17.37
N THR A 80 -10.67 -5.71 -16.59
CA THR A 80 -9.44 -5.00 -16.91
C THR A 80 -8.72 -5.68 -18.06
N PRO A 81 -8.10 -4.91 -18.99
CA PRO A 81 -7.28 -5.50 -20.03
C PRO A 81 -6.08 -6.19 -19.38
N VAL A 82 -5.97 -7.51 -19.62
CA VAL A 82 -4.72 -8.23 -19.38
C VAL A 82 -3.69 -7.55 -20.26
N MET A 83 -2.69 -6.90 -19.66
CA MET A 83 -1.55 -6.43 -20.44
C MET A 83 -0.90 -7.68 -21.03
N GLU A 84 -0.93 -7.79 -22.36
CA GLU A 84 -0.13 -8.77 -23.08
C GLU A 84 1.31 -8.58 -22.61
N GLU A 85 1.80 -9.59 -21.89
CA GLU A 85 3.21 -9.67 -21.55
C GLU A 85 3.97 -9.68 -22.87
N ASP A 86 4.93 -8.77 -23.04
CA ASP A 86 6.01 -9.08 -23.96
C ASP A 86 6.65 -10.37 -23.41
N GLU A 87 6.20 -11.52 -23.90
CA GLU A 87 6.76 -12.87 -23.65
C GLU A 87 8.21 -13.00 -24.14
N ALA A 88 8.93 -11.89 -24.29
CA ALA A 88 10.36 -11.90 -24.38
C ALA A 88 10.90 -12.24 -23.00
N VAL A 89 11.22 -13.53 -22.80
CA VAL A 89 12.19 -14.07 -21.84
C VAL A 89 13.01 -12.93 -21.26
N ASN A 90 12.82 -12.61 -19.98
CA ASN A 90 13.54 -11.55 -19.28
C ASN A 90 14.99 -11.53 -19.76
N GLY A 91 15.34 -10.55 -20.61
CA GLY A 91 16.66 -10.56 -21.25
C GLY A 91 17.73 -10.65 -20.17
N ASP A 92 18.86 -11.28 -20.45
CA ASP A 92 19.91 -11.53 -19.45
C ASP A 92 20.31 -10.24 -18.69
N PHE A 93 20.27 -9.10 -19.38
CA PHE A 93 20.46 -7.77 -18.79
C PHE A 93 19.39 -7.37 -17.77
N TYR A 94 18.13 -7.74 -18.00
CA TYR A 94 17.03 -7.50 -17.06
C TYR A 94 17.21 -8.32 -15.79
N LEU A 95 17.52 -9.61 -15.91
CA LEU A 95 17.76 -10.48 -14.75
C LEU A 95 18.96 -9.99 -13.92
N LEU A 96 20.05 -9.59 -14.60
CA LEU A 96 21.20 -8.99 -13.94
C LEU A 96 20.83 -7.68 -13.23
N ALA A 97 20.11 -6.78 -13.90
CA ALA A 97 19.69 -5.52 -13.30
C ALA A 97 18.75 -5.73 -12.11
N LYS A 98 17.83 -6.70 -12.19
CA LYS A 98 16.96 -7.09 -11.09
C LYS A 98 17.76 -7.61 -9.90
N SER A 99 18.79 -8.43 -10.13
CA SER A 99 19.67 -8.90 -9.05
C SER A 99 20.40 -7.74 -8.35
N TYR A 100 20.89 -6.75 -9.11
CA TYR A 100 21.48 -5.53 -8.54
C TYR A 100 20.45 -4.70 -7.78
N PHE A 101 19.23 -4.60 -8.30
CA PHE A 101 18.13 -3.90 -7.63
C PHE A 101 17.80 -4.55 -6.28
N ASP A 102 17.72 -5.88 -6.23
CA ASP A 102 17.40 -6.64 -5.02
C ASP A 102 18.50 -6.50 -3.96
N CYS A 103 19.77 -6.33 -4.38
CA CYS A 103 20.89 -5.99 -3.50
C CYS A 103 20.96 -4.49 -3.12
N ARG A 104 19.96 -3.67 -3.50
CA ARG A 104 19.91 -2.21 -3.28
C ARG A 104 21.04 -1.42 -3.97
N GLU A 105 21.59 -1.96 -5.06
CA GLU A 105 22.63 -1.34 -5.88
C GLU A 105 22.03 -0.62 -7.10
N TYR A 106 21.17 0.36 -6.84
CA TYR A 106 20.31 0.95 -7.86
C TYR A 106 21.04 1.58 -9.06
N ARG A 107 22.19 2.25 -8.84
CA ARG A 107 22.98 2.85 -9.93
C ARG A 107 23.56 1.79 -10.87
N ARG A 108 23.94 0.61 -10.36
CA ARG A 108 24.43 -0.51 -11.18
C ARG A 108 23.30 -1.11 -12.01
N ALA A 109 22.13 -1.30 -11.40
CA ALA A 109 20.94 -1.75 -12.10
C ALA A 109 20.58 -0.82 -13.27
N ALA A 110 20.56 0.50 -13.02
CA ALA A 110 20.28 1.50 -14.05
C ALA A 110 21.33 1.50 -15.18
N HIS A 111 22.61 1.31 -14.85
CA HIS A 111 23.69 1.28 -15.84
C HIS A 111 23.57 0.10 -16.81
N VAL A 112 23.22 -1.09 -16.31
CA VAL A 112 23.02 -2.29 -17.14
C VAL A 112 21.87 -2.11 -18.13
N LEU A 113 20.84 -1.36 -17.75
CA LEU A 113 19.63 -1.16 -18.56
C LEU A 113 19.70 0.07 -19.48
N ARG A 114 20.83 0.76 -19.58
CA ARG A 114 20.96 2.03 -20.33
C ARG A 114 20.63 1.90 -21.82
N GLU A 115 20.97 0.78 -22.44
CA GLU A 115 20.77 0.49 -23.87
C GLU A 115 19.46 -0.27 -24.14
N GLN A 116 18.73 -0.65 -23.09
CA GLN A 116 17.49 -1.42 -23.21
C GLN A 116 16.31 -0.49 -23.49
N THR A 117 15.49 -0.85 -24.49
CA THR A 117 14.33 -0.08 -24.94
C THR A 117 12.98 -0.70 -24.55
N GLY A 118 12.98 -1.94 -24.04
CA GLY A 118 11.76 -2.61 -23.59
C GLY A 118 11.10 -1.84 -22.45
N LYS A 119 9.76 -1.71 -22.47
CA LYS A 119 8.98 -0.89 -21.51
C LYS A 119 9.31 -1.22 -20.06
N LYS A 120 9.39 -2.52 -19.75
CA LYS A 120 9.76 -3.05 -18.43
C LYS A 120 11.18 -2.69 -18.02
N SER A 121 12.15 -2.77 -18.93
CA SER A 121 13.54 -2.39 -18.71
C SER A 121 13.71 -0.88 -18.52
N VAL A 122 13.00 -0.08 -19.31
CA VAL A 122 12.97 1.38 -19.17
C VAL A 122 12.37 1.76 -17.82
N PHE A 123 11.25 1.15 -17.42
CA PHE A 123 10.66 1.36 -16.10
C PHE A 123 11.66 1.03 -14.98
N LEU A 124 12.26 -0.16 -14.98
CA LEU A 124 13.19 -0.57 -13.90
C LEU A 124 14.43 0.34 -13.86
N ARG A 125 14.94 0.77 -15.02
CA ARG A 125 16.05 1.75 -15.10
C ARG A 125 15.67 3.06 -14.44
N CYS A 126 14.56 3.66 -14.87
CA CYS A 126 14.10 4.94 -14.37
C CYS A 126 13.75 4.86 -12.88
N TYR A 127 13.13 3.76 -12.44
CA TYR A 127 12.79 3.54 -11.04
C TYR A 127 14.03 3.34 -10.16
N ALA A 128 15.04 2.61 -10.64
CA ALA A 128 16.32 2.48 -9.95
C ALA A 128 17.03 3.84 -9.83
N LEU A 129 17.04 4.67 -10.88
CA LEU A 129 17.60 6.02 -10.80
C LEU A 129 16.85 6.89 -9.80
N TYR A 130 15.51 6.81 -9.79
CA TYR A 130 14.68 7.50 -8.80
C TYR A 130 15.05 7.10 -7.36
N LEU A 131 15.10 5.80 -7.06
CA LEU A 131 15.49 5.31 -5.73
C LEU A 131 16.94 5.63 -5.36
N ALA A 132 17.86 5.66 -6.32
CA ALA A 132 19.23 6.10 -6.09
C ALA A 132 19.28 7.57 -5.68
N GLY A 133 18.42 8.40 -6.28
CA GLY A 133 18.25 9.82 -5.95
C GLY A 133 17.66 10.00 -4.55
N GLU A 134 16.57 9.29 -4.23
CA GLU A 134 15.94 9.35 -2.90
C GLU A 134 16.87 8.83 -1.79
N LYS A 135 17.61 7.74 -2.04
CA LYS A 135 18.64 7.27 -1.10
C LYS A 135 19.71 8.34 -0.85
N ARG A 136 20.19 9.00 -1.90
CA ARG A 136 21.21 10.05 -1.76
C ARG A 136 20.68 11.27 -1.02
N LYS A 137 19.42 11.63 -1.24
CA LYS A 137 18.73 12.71 -0.53
C LYS A 137 18.64 12.44 0.96
N GLU A 138 18.30 11.21 1.35
CA GLU A 138 18.23 10.80 2.74
C GLU A 138 19.62 10.78 3.39
N GLU A 139 20.63 10.22 2.72
CA GLU A 139 22.03 10.27 3.16
C GLU A 139 22.51 11.71 3.38
N GLU A 140 22.28 12.60 2.42
CA GLU A 140 22.66 14.01 2.52
C GLU A 140 21.93 14.73 3.66
N MET A 141 20.64 14.41 3.88
CA MET A 141 19.87 14.98 4.99
C MET A 141 20.48 14.61 6.35
N ILE A 142 21.03 13.41 6.49
CA ILE A 142 21.71 12.93 7.70
C ILE A 142 23.12 13.53 7.80
N GLU A 143 23.90 13.52 6.71
CA GLU A 143 25.28 14.04 6.66
C GLU A 143 25.38 15.55 6.97
N LEU A 144 24.36 16.33 6.58
CA LEU A 144 24.39 17.79 6.62
C LEU A 144 23.81 18.41 7.92
N GLU A 145 23.41 17.63 8.93
CA GLU A 145 22.77 18.05 10.21
C GLU A 145 22.51 19.56 10.32
N GLY A 146 21.46 20.05 9.64
CA GLY A 146 21.07 21.45 9.69
C GLY A 146 19.96 21.84 8.70
N PRO A 147 19.12 22.85 9.01
CA PRO A 147 17.89 23.17 8.24
C PRO A 147 18.13 23.74 6.82
N LEU A 148 19.39 23.80 6.35
CA LEU A 148 19.80 24.61 5.21
C LEU A 148 20.64 23.86 4.16
N GLY A 149 20.83 22.55 4.31
CA GLY A 149 21.43 21.70 3.27
C GLY A 149 20.51 21.53 2.08
N LYS A 150 20.37 22.54 1.21
CA LYS A 150 19.65 22.40 -0.07
C LYS A 150 20.43 21.38 -0.91
N SER A 151 19.90 20.16 -1.04
CA SER A 151 20.47 19.15 -1.94
C SER A 151 20.36 19.61 -3.39
N TYR A 152 21.47 20.11 -3.94
CA TYR A 152 21.57 20.53 -5.34
C TYR A 152 21.81 19.33 -6.27
N ALA A 153 22.45 18.25 -5.78
CA ALA A 153 22.78 17.06 -6.55
C ALA A 153 21.53 16.21 -6.86
N VAL A 154 20.68 15.95 -5.87
CA VAL A 154 19.44 15.16 -6.04
C VAL A 154 18.46 15.87 -6.96
N LYS A 155 18.34 17.20 -6.82
CA LYS A 155 17.50 18.01 -7.73
C LYS A 155 17.93 17.88 -9.20
N ARG A 156 19.23 17.66 -9.47
CA ARG A 156 19.74 17.50 -10.84
C ARG A 156 19.36 16.15 -11.43
N GLU A 157 19.48 15.06 -10.66
CA GLU A 157 19.07 13.72 -11.09
C GLU A 157 17.54 13.68 -11.36
N LEU A 158 16.74 14.26 -10.47
CA LEU A 158 15.29 14.36 -10.65
C LEU A 158 14.89 15.16 -11.90
N VAL A 159 15.58 16.27 -12.17
CA VAL A 159 15.33 17.08 -13.39
C VAL A 159 15.70 16.32 -14.66
N SER A 160 16.78 15.54 -14.64
CA SER A 160 17.15 14.69 -15.79
C SER A 160 16.10 13.62 -16.04
N LEU A 161 15.67 12.94 -14.97
CA LEU A 161 14.66 11.88 -15.03
C LEU A 161 13.32 12.41 -15.53
N GLU A 162 12.89 13.60 -15.07
CA GLU A 162 11.66 14.22 -15.53
C GLU A 162 11.70 14.57 -17.01
N ARG A 163 12.83 15.07 -17.52
CA ARG A 163 12.97 15.37 -18.97
C ARG A 163 12.84 14.11 -19.81
N GLU A 164 13.49 13.03 -19.41
CA GLU A 164 13.40 11.73 -20.10
C GLU A 164 11.97 11.19 -20.08
N LEU A 165 11.33 11.13 -18.90
CA LEU A 165 9.96 10.66 -18.75
C LEU A 165 8.95 11.54 -19.49
N SER A 166 9.15 12.86 -19.52
CA SER A 166 8.30 13.80 -20.27
C SER A 166 8.36 13.54 -21.78
N VAL A 167 9.55 13.27 -22.33
CA VAL A 167 9.71 12.91 -23.75
C VAL A 167 9.04 11.56 -24.03
N LEU A 168 9.25 10.56 -23.18
CA LEU A 168 8.61 9.24 -23.34
C LEU A 168 7.08 9.32 -23.24
N HIS A 169 6.56 10.18 -22.36
CA HIS A 169 5.13 10.42 -22.22
C HIS A 169 4.53 11.03 -23.48
N LYS A 170 5.16 12.08 -24.03
CA LYS A 170 4.72 12.72 -25.27
C LYS A 170 4.74 11.79 -26.47
N ASN A 171 5.69 10.85 -26.49
CA ASN A 171 5.81 9.85 -27.54
C ASN A 171 4.86 8.65 -27.35
N GLY A 172 4.06 8.62 -26.27
CA GLY A 172 3.15 7.50 -25.98
C GLY A 172 3.85 6.19 -25.65
N MET A 173 5.11 6.24 -25.22
CA MET A 173 5.95 5.06 -24.96
C MET A 173 5.94 4.59 -23.50
N LEU A 174 5.32 5.35 -22.60
CA LEU A 174 5.18 4.95 -21.19
C LEU A 174 4.06 3.92 -21.03
N ASP A 175 4.38 2.83 -20.34
CA ASP A 175 3.39 1.89 -19.81
C ASP A 175 2.72 2.45 -18.54
N SER A 176 1.74 1.72 -18.01
CA SER A 176 1.01 2.10 -16.79
C SER A 176 1.92 2.36 -15.58
N PHE A 177 3.02 1.61 -15.48
CA PHE A 177 4.05 1.77 -14.46
C PHE A 177 4.95 2.98 -14.71
N GLY A 178 5.30 3.26 -15.96
CA GLY A 178 5.98 4.48 -16.38
C GLY A 178 5.16 5.73 -16.08
N LEU A 179 3.84 5.69 -16.28
CA LEU A 179 2.94 6.77 -15.87
C LEU A 179 2.94 6.97 -14.35
N TYR A 180 2.89 5.88 -13.57
CA TYR A 180 3.03 5.96 -12.11
C TYR A 180 4.33 6.67 -11.69
N LEU A 181 5.48 6.25 -12.25
CA LEU A 181 6.76 6.87 -11.94
C LEU A 181 6.83 8.33 -12.37
N TYR A 182 6.28 8.67 -13.54
CA TYR A 182 6.21 10.06 -13.99
C TYR A 182 5.35 10.91 -13.05
N GLY A 183 4.22 10.38 -12.59
CA GLY A 183 3.38 11.03 -11.57
C GLY A 183 4.12 11.30 -10.26
N LEU A 184 4.93 10.34 -9.80
CA LEU A 184 5.76 10.47 -8.60
C LEU A 184 6.80 11.60 -8.75
N VAL A 185 7.53 11.61 -9.86
CA VAL A 185 8.52 12.66 -10.18
C VAL A 185 7.86 14.05 -10.29
N LEU A 186 6.67 14.13 -10.89
CA LEU A 186 5.93 15.39 -10.99
C LEU A 186 5.44 15.90 -9.63
N LYS A 187 4.98 15.00 -8.76
CA LYS A 187 4.59 15.31 -7.39
C LYS A 187 5.77 15.89 -6.61
N GLU A 188 6.95 15.28 -6.68
CA GLU A 188 8.15 15.80 -6.00
C GLU A 188 8.61 17.17 -6.52
N LYS A 189 8.37 17.47 -7.80
CA LYS A 189 8.63 18.80 -8.36
C LYS A 189 7.58 19.84 -7.96
N GLY A 190 6.49 19.45 -7.31
CA GLY A 190 5.38 20.33 -6.93
C GLY A 190 4.37 20.61 -8.05
N ASN A 191 4.40 19.85 -9.16
CA ASN A 191 3.39 20.00 -10.22
C ASN A 191 2.20 19.06 -9.99
N GLU A 192 1.43 19.35 -8.94
CA GLU A 192 0.36 18.48 -8.44
C GLU A 192 -0.77 18.26 -9.45
N ASN A 193 -1.13 19.27 -10.25
CA ASN A 193 -2.22 19.17 -11.23
C ASN A 193 -1.89 18.17 -12.33
N LEU A 194 -0.67 18.25 -12.87
CA LEU A 194 -0.22 17.31 -13.89
C LEU A 194 0.02 15.92 -13.28
N ALA A 195 0.59 15.85 -12.08
CA ALA A 195 0.78 14.60 -11.34
C ALA A 195 -0.55 13.86 -11.15
N ARG A 196 -1.61 14.56 -10.72
CA ARG A 196 -2.97 13.99 -10.60
C ARG A 196 -3.47 13.42 -11.91
N THR A 197 -3.35 14.16 -13.00
CA THR A 197 -3.83 13.73 -14.33
C THR A 197 -3.09 12.47 -14.80
N VAL A 198 -1.77 12.44 -14.65
CA VAL A 198 -0.92 11.30 -15.05
C VAL A 198 -1.20 10.08 -14.16
N LEU A 199 -1.37 10.28 -12.85
CA LEU A 199 -1.69 9.19 -11.91
C LEU A 199 -3.08 8.62 -12.16
N VAL A 200 -4.09 9.44 -12.49
CA VAL A 200 -5.42 8.97 -12.92
C VAL A 200 -5.31 8.05 -14.15
N ASN A 201 -4.50 8.44 -15.14
CA ASN A 201 -4.25 7.60 -16.31
C ASN A 201 -3.54 6.28 -15.94
N SER A 202 -2.58 6.33 -15.00
CA SER A 202 -1.88 5.13 -14.51
C SER A 202 -2.87 4.17 -13.84
N VAL A 203 -3.67 4.63 -12.88
CA VAL A 203 -4.60 3.76 -12.13
C VAL A 203 -5.75 3.25 -12.99
N ASN A 204 -6.19 4.02 -13.98
CA ASN A 204 -7.21 3.56 -14.94
C ASN A 204 -6.66 2.49 -15.88
N SER A 205 -5.38 2.56 -16.25
CA SER A 205 -4.72 1.56 -17.10
C SER A 205 -4.31 0.31 -16.33
N TYR A 206 -3.85 0.44 -15.07
CA TYR A 206 -3.45 -0.67 -14.22
C TYR A 206 -3.92 -0.45 -12.78
N PRO A 207 -5.16 -0.86 -12.43
CA PRO A 207 -5.76 -0.58 -11.13
C PRO A 207 -5.11 -1.29 -9.95
N TRP A 208 -4.33 -2.35 -10.14
CA TRP A 208 -3.80 -3.15 -9.02
C TRP A 208 -2.53 -2.58 -8.37
N ASN A 209 -1.94 -1.53 -8.95
CA ASN A 209 -0.79 -0.86 -8.33
C ASN A 209 -1.27 0.06 -7.17
N TRP A 210 -1.35 -0.49 -5.97
CA TRP A 210 -1.84 0.24 -4.79
C TRP A 210 -1.07 1.53 -4.47
N SER A 211 0.24 1.58 -4.73
CA SER A 211 1.05 2.79 -4.52
C SER A 211 0.61 3.93 -5.43
N ALA A 212 0.16 3.66 -6.65
CA ALA A 212 -0.35 4.73 -7.51
C ALA A 212 -1.62 5.37 -6.92
N TRP A 213 -2.47 4.58 -6.26
CA TRP A 213 -3.64 5.07 -5.53
C TRP A 213 -3.26 5.87 -4.28
N LEU A 214 -2.26 5.40 -3.50
CA LEU A 214 -1.77 6.14 -2.34
C LEU A 214 -1.12 7.48 -2.74
N GLU A 215 -0.36 7.51 -3.83
CA GLU A 215 0.20 8.75 -4.36
C GLU A 215 -0.89 9.71 -4.84
N LEU A 216 -1.94 9.19 -5.48
CA LEU A 216 -3.11 9.98 -5.87
C LEU A 216 -3.89 10.50 -4.65
N GLN A 217 -4.06 9.68 -3.62
CA GLN A 217 -4.71 10.04 -2.36
C GLN A 217 -4.00 11.22 -1.69
N ALA A 218 -2.67 11.21 -1.66
CA ALA A 218 -1.88 12.31 -1.10
C ALA A 218 -2.08 13.65 -1.84
N LEU A 219 -2.54 13.62 -3.10
CA LEU A 219 -2.87 14.81 -3.89
C LEU A 219 -4.36 15.21 -3.79
N CYS A 220 -5.19 14.41 -3.13
CA CYS A 220 -6.61 14.67 -2.93
C CYS A 220 -6.85 15.35 -1.58
N THR A 221 -6.58 16.65 -1.51
CA THR A 221 -6.74 17.44 -0.27
C THR A 221 -8.16 17.95 -0.02
N THR A 222 -9.03 17.94 -1.05
CA THR A 222 -10.42 18.38 -0.95
C THR A 222 -11.37 17.41 -1.64
N ILE A 223 -12.64 17.45 -1.21
CA ILE A 223 -13.73 16.65 -1.79
C ILE A 223 -13.97 17.07 -3.25
N ASP A 224 -13.82 18.35 -3.59
CA ASP A 224 -13.99 18.84 -4.96
C ASP A 224 -12.97 18.24 -5.92
N ILE A 225 -11.72 18.11 -5.47
CA ILE A 225 -10.67 17.43 -6.23
C ILE A 225 -11.06 15.97 -6.45
N LEU A 226 -11.51 15.27 -5.40
CA LEU A 226 -11.93 13.87 -5.50
C LEU A 226 -13.07 13.69 -6.52
N ASN A 227 -14.08 14.56 -6.48
CA ASN A 227 -15.23 14.51 -7.39
C ASN A 227 -14.85 14.85 -8.85
N SER A 228 -13.77 15.60 -9.06
CA SER A 228 -13.26 15.93 -10.39
C SER A 228 -12.48 14.78 -11.06
N LEU A 229 -12.14 13.71 -10.34
CA LEU A 229 -11.33 12.61 -10.87
C LEU A 229 -12.16 11.65 -11.73
N ASN A 230 -11.74 11.47 -12.98
CA ASN A 230 -12.33 10.50 -13.89
C ASN A 230 -11.75 9.10 -13.67
N LEU A 231 -12.22 8.39 -12.65
CA LEU A 231 -11.77 7.05 -12.28
C LEU A 231 -12.71 5.95 -12.77
N ASN A 232 -12.16 4.95 -13.44
CA ASN A 232 -12.87 3.76 -13.92
C ASN A 232 -13.54 3.01 -12.76
N ASN A 233 -14.67 2.36 -13.05
CA ASN A 233 -15.39 1.56 -12.07
C ASN A 233 -14.71 0.20 -11.85
N HIS A 234 -13.80 0.15 -10.87
CA HIS A 234 -13.05 -1.03 -10.46
C HIS A 234 -13.12 -1.17 -8.95
N TRP A 235 -13.10 -2.39 -8.41
CA TRP A 235 -13.23 -2.64 -6.97
C TRP A 235 -12.09 -1.98 -6.15
N MET A 236 -10.90 -1.81 -6.73
CA MET A 236 -9.79 -1.01 -6.13
C MET A 236 -10.17 0.44 -5.82
N LYS A 237 -11.12 1.01 -6.57
CA LYS A 237 -11.63 2.37 -6.31
C LYS A 237 -12.29 2.46 -4.94
N GLU A 238 -12.93 1.39 -4.46
CA GLU A 238 -13.55 1.36 -3.14
C GLU A 238 -12.50 1.47 -2.02
N PHE A 239 -11.35 0.80 -2.17
CA PHE A 239 -10.22 0.96 -1.25
C PHE A 239 -9.69 2.41 -1.24
N PHE A 240 -9.54 2.99 -2.43
CA PHE A 240 -9.10 4.38 -2.58
C PHE A 240 -10.09 5.37 -1.96
N LEU A 241 -11.39 5.20 -2.18
CA LEU A 241 -12.40 6.08 -1.59
C LEU A 241 -12.40 5.97 -0.06
N ALA A 242 -12.28 4.76 0.49
CA ALA A 242 -12.21 4.55 1.93
C ALA A 242 -11.01 5.27 2.56
N SER A 243 -9.84 5.20 1.91
CA SER A 243 -8.62 5.85 2.39
C SER A 243 -8.65 7.37 2.21
N VAL A 244 -9.17 7.89 1.10
CA VAL A 244 -9.33 9.35 0.90
C VAL A 244 -10.32 9.94 1.89
N TYR A 245 -11.47 9.29 2.14
CA TYR A 245 -12.42 9.77 3.14
C TYR A 245 -11.81 9.82 4.54
N GLN A 246 -10.93 8.88 4.87
CA GLN A 246 -10.20 8.91 6.13
C GLN A 246 -9.29 10.14 6.25
N GLU A 247 -8.52 10.47 5.20
CA GLU A 247 -7.66 11.66 5.16
C GLU A 247 -8.46 12.98 5.19
N LEU A 248 -9.61 13.00 4.53
CA LEU A 248 -10.53 14.14 4.54
C LEU A 248 -11.35 14.25 5.84
N ARG A 249 -11.08 13.41 6.84
CA ARG A 249 -11.76 13.36 8.15
C ARG A 249 -13.26 13.02 8.07
N MET A 250 -13.69 12.40 6.97
CA MET A 250 -15.03 11.83 6.77
C MET A 250 -15.06 10.40 7.34
N HIS A 251 -14.89 10.30 8.66
CA HIS A 251 -14.64 9.03 9.35
C HIS A 251 -15.81 8.04 9.23
N ASN A 252 -17.06 8.53 9.25
CA ASN A 252 -18.24 7.67 9.16
C ASN A 252 -18.38 7.07 7.75
N GLU A 253 -18.15 7.87 6.71
CA GLU A 253 -18.19 7.46 5.32
C GLU A 253 -17.04 6.50 4.99
N SER A 254 -15.85 6.77 5.53
CA SER A 254 -14.70 5.87 5.44
C SER A 254 -15.00 4.52 6.09
N LEU A 255 -15.56 4.52 7.31
CA LEU A 255 -15.92 3.30 8.03
C LEU A 255 -16.93 2.46 7.24
N ALA A 256 -18.00 3.07 6.73
CA ALA A 256 -19.00 2.37 5.93
C ALA A 256 -18.40 1.71 4.67
N LYS A 257 -17.41 2.36 4.03
CA LYS A 257 -16.68 1.77 2.90
C LYS A 257 -15.79 0.60 3.31
N TYR A 258 -15.08 0.70 4.43
CA TYR A 258 -14.27 -0.41 4.93
C TYR A 258 -15.11 -1.60 5.41
N GLU A 259 -16.25 -1.37 6.05
CA GLU A 259 -17.20 -2.44 6.43
C GLU A 259 -17.77 -3.15 5.20
N HIS A 260 -18.09 -2.40 4.14
CA HIS A 260 -18.49 -2.99 2.87
C HIS A 260 -17.38 -3.87 2.27
N LEU A 261 -16.14 -3.38 2.25
CA LEU A 261 -14.97 -4.13 1.78
C LEU A 261 -14.70 -5.37 2.64
N GLN A 262 -14.89 -5.29 3.96
CA GLN A 262 -14.74 -6.42 4.87
C GLN A 262 -15.73 -7.55 4.56
N GLY A 263 -16.93 -7.27 4.05
CA GLY A 263 -17.84 -8.32 3.57
C GLY A 263 -17.27 -9.15 2.40
N ILE A 264 -16.41 -8.54 1.58
CA ILE A 264 -15.76 -9.17 0.44
C ILE A 264 -14.43 -9.83 0.88
N PHE A 265 -13.59 -9.08 1.57
CA PHE A 265 -12.24 -9.43 2.05
C PHE A 265 -12.24 -9.70 3.56
N GLY A 266 -13.01 -10.71 4.00
CA GLY A 266 -13.32 -10.94 5.41
C GLY A 266 -12.14 -11.21 6.33
N PHE A 267 -10.98 -11.59 5.77
CA PHE A 267 -9.78 -11.94 6.54
C PHE A 267 -8.59 -11.02 6.24
N SER A 268 -8.84 -9.86 5.62
CA SER A 268 -7.78 -8.89 5.36
C SER A 268 -7.38 -8.16 6.64
N ASN A 269 -6.16 -8.44 7.12
CA ASN A 269 -5.54 -7.72 8.23
C ASN A 269 -5.41 -6.21 7.93
N TYR A 270 -5.15 -5.86 6.66
CA TYR A 270 -5.08 -4.46 6.22
C TYR A 270 -6.39 -3.72 6.50
N ILE A 271 -7.54 -4.29 6.09
CA ILE A 271 -8.85 -3.65 6.32
C ILE A 271 -9.14 -3.51 7.81
N GLN A 272 -8.85 -4.55 8.60
CA GLN A 272 -9.01 -4.49 10.06
C GLN A 272 -8.16 -3.38 10.67
N ALA A 273 -6.90 -3.23 10.26
CA ALA A 273 -6.03 -2.15 10.73
C ALA A 273 -6.56 -0.76 10.32
N GLN A 274 -7.08 -0.60 9.10
CA GLN A 274 -7.69 0.67 8.69
C GLN A 274 -8.97 0.99 9.47
N ILE A 275 -9.85 0.00 9.70
CA ILE A 275 -11.04 0.16 10.56
C ILE A 275 -10.61 0.62 11.95
N ALA A 276 -9.58 0.00 12.54
CA ALA A 276 -9.06 0.41 13.84
C ALA A 276 -8.56 1.86 13.84
N LYS A 277 -7.87 2.32 12.78
CA LYS A 277 -7.47 3.74 12.67
C LYS A 277 -8.65 4.71 12.58
N VAL A 278 -9.70 4.34 11.84
CA VAL A 278 -10.91 5.15 11.74
C VAL A 278 -11.63 5.20 13.09
N GLN A 279 -11.78 4.05 13.77
CA GLN A 279 -12.38 3.97 15.11
C GLN A 279 -11.56 4.73 16.16
N TYR A 280 -10.23 4.72 16.05
CA TYR A 280 -9.35 5.53 16.90
C TYR A 280 -9.66 7.02 16.72
N SER A 281 -9.87 7.48 15.49
CA SER A 281 -10.24 8.87 15.19
C SER A 281 -11.62 9.23 15.75
N LEU A 282 -12.53 8.26 15.80
CA LEU A 282 -13.86 8.36 16.45
C LEU A 282 -13.82 8.22 17.98
N ARG A 283 -12.63 7.96 18.57
CA ARG A 283 -12.41 7.75 20.02
C ARG A 283 -13.10 6.51 20.59
N GLU A 284 -13.36 5.50 19.75
CA GLU A 284 -13.92 4.21 20.13
C GLU A 284 -12.81 3.26 20.63
N PHE A 285 -12.10 3.66 21.69
CA PHE A 285 -10.86 3.01 22.13
C PHE A 285 -11.02 1.54 22.52
N GLU A 286 -12.17 1.14 23.08
CA GLU A 286 -12.47 -0.26 23.40
C GLU A 286 -12.50 -1.14 22.15
N GLN A 287 -13.05 -0.62 21.05
CA GLN A 287 -13.12 -1.37 19.79
C GLN A 287 -11.74 -1.50 19.15
N VAL A 288 -10.96 -0.41 19.19
CA VAL A 288 -9.59 -0.37 18.68
C VAL A 288 -8.70 -1.40 19.36
N GLU A 289 -8.76 -1.49 20.70
CA GLU A 289 -8.01 -2.48 21.47
C GLU A 289 -8.35 -3.92 21.04
N VAL A 290 -9.65 -4.25 20.95
CA VAL A 290 -10.09 -5.59 20.54
C VAL A 290 -9.59 -5.95 19.14
N ILE A 291 -9.63 -5.00 18.20
CA ILE A 291 -9.15 -5.24 16.83
C ILE A 291 -7.62 -5.45 16.82
N PHE A 292 -6.85 -4.62 17.53
CA PHE A 292 -5.40 -4.75 17.54
C PHE A 292 -4.91 -6.00 18.29
N GLU A 293 -5.59 -6.42 19.37
CA GLU A 293 -5.30 -7.70 20.02
C GLU A 293 -5.52 -8.88 19.07
N GLU A 294 -6.61 -8.87 18.31
CA GLU A 294 -6.89 -9.91 17.31
C GLU A 294 -5.88 -9.88 16.15
N LEU A 295 -5.51 -8.69 15.67
CA LEU A 295 -4.46 -8.53 14.65
C LEU A 295 -3.13 -9.11 15.12
N LEU A 296 -2.73 -8.84 16.36
CA LEU A 296 -1.51 -9.39 16.96
C LEU A 296 -1.58 -10.90 17.19
N ARG A 297 -2.78 -11.45 17.35
CA ARG A 297 -3.01 -12.90 17.45
C ARG A 297 -2.88 -13.59 16.10
N ILE A 298 -3.34 -12.94 15.02
CA ILE A 298 -3.29 -13.46 13.65
C ILE A 298 -1.90 -13.27 13.04
N ASP A 299 -1.29 -12.11 13.24
CA ASP A 299 0.03 -11.73 12.71
C ASP A 299 0.95 -11.21 13.83
N PRO A 300 1.63 -12.12 14.56
CA PRO A 300 2.42 -11.78 15.75
C PRO A 300 3.63 -10.88 15.49
N PHE A 301 4.08 -10.80 14.24
CA PHE A 301 5.25 -10.02 13.83
C PHE A 301 4.87 -8.70 13.13
N ARG A 302 3.58 -8.37 13.09
CA ARG A 302 3.12 -7.07 12.57
C ARG A 302 3.58 -5.93 13.48
N VAL A 303 4.37 -5.02 12.92
CA VAL A 303 4.75 -3.74 13.54
C VAL A 303 3.95 -2.57 12.94
N GLU A 304 3.44 -2.74 11.71
CA GLU A 304 2.67 -1.72 11.00
C GLU A 304 1.39 -1.34 11.76
N ASP A 305 1.19 -0.03 11.95
CA ASP A 305 0.04 0.60 12.61
C ASP A 305 -0.10 0.33 14.13
N MET A 306 0.91 -0.31 14.74
CA MET A 306 0.92 -0.62 16.19
C MET A 306 1.22 0.60 17.07
N ASP A 307 1.73 1.68 16.49
CA ASP A 307 1.88 2.98 17.14
C ASP A 307 0.51 3.50 17.63
N GLY A 308 -0.54 3.38 16.80
CA GLY A 308 -1.92 3.70 17.19
C GLY A 308 -2.40 2.86 18.37
N TYR A 309 -2.09 1.57 18.40
CA TYR A 309 -2.43 0.71 19.54
C TYR A 309 -1.69 1.13 20.81
N SER A 310 -0.41 1.48 20.72
CA SER A 310 0.35 1.97 21.88
C SER A 310 -0.21 3.26 22.47
N ASN A 311 -0.71 4.18 21.62
CA ASN A 311 -1.39 5.39 22.07
C ASN A 311 -2.66 5.08 22.86
N VAL A 312 -3.44 4.08 22.41
CA VAL A 312 -4.63 3.61 23.16
C VAL A 312 -4.23 3.03 24.50
N LEU A 313 -3.24 2.14 24.53
CA LEU A 313 -2.77 1.53 25.78
C LEU A 313 -2.23 2.55 26.77
N TYR A 314 -1.50 3.56 26.28
CA TYR A 314 -1.01 4.67 27.08
C TYR A 314 -2.17 5.49 27.66
N THR A 315 -3.14 5.87 26.83
CA THR A 315 -4.32 6.65 27.25
C THR A 315 -5.18 5.89 28.26
N LYS A 316 -5.23 4.56 28.16
CA LYS A 316 -5.95 3.68 29.10
C LYS A 316 -5.12 3.27 30.32
N GLU A 317 -3.91 3.79 30.48
CA GLU A 317 -2.98 3.47 31.58
C GLU A 317 -2.68 1.95 31.70
N CYS A 318 -2.73 1.23 30.58
CA CYS A 318 -2.53 -0.22 30.51
C CYS A 318 -1.03 -0.55 30.36
N PHE A 319 -0.23 -0.15 31.36
CA PHE A 319 1.24 -0.24 31.31
C PHE A 319 1.80 -1.66 31.12
N SER A 320 1.11 -2.68 31.63
CA SER A 320 1.52 -4.09 31.46
C SER A 320 1.45 -4.53 30.00
N ALA A 321 0.34 -4.24 29.32
CA ALA A 321 0.15 -4.54 27.90
C ALA A 321 1.10 -3.70 27.03
N LEU A 322 1.31 -2.42 27.39
CA LEU A 322 2.24 -1.53 26.68
C LEU A 322 3.68 -2.01 26.81
N SER A 323 4.11 -2.44 28.00
CA SER A 323 5.44 -3.04 28.23
C SER A 323 5.62 -4.31 27.39
N TYR A 324 4.62 -5.20 27.39
CA TYR A 324 4.65 -6.41 26.58
C TYR A 324 4.77 -6.10 25.08
N LEU A 325 3.99 -5.13 24.59
CA LEU A 325 4.06 -4.66 23.21
C LEU A 325 5.46 -4.12 22.89
N ALA A 326 6.01 -3.23 23.72
CA ALA A 326 7.31 -2.59 23.52
C ALA A 326 8.45 -3.62 23.44
N HIS A 327 8.52 -4.56 24.38
CA HIS A 327 9.54 -5.62 24.35
C HIS A 327 9.43 -6.49 23.10
N ARG A 328 8.21 -6.81 22.67
CA ARG A 328 8.00 -7.62 21.47
C ARG A 328 8.42 -6.89 20.20
N VAL A 329 8.02 -5.63 20.00
CA VAL A 329 8.37 -4.89 18.76
C VAL A 329 9.88 -4.64 18.64
N ILE A 330 10.58 -4.47 19.76
CA ILE A 330 12.06 -4.38 19.79
C ILE A 330 12.69 -5.67 19.25
N LEU A 331 12.16 -6.83 19.62
CA LEU A 331 12.67 -8.13 19.16
C LEU A 331 12.33 -8.40 17.69
N THR A 332 11.23 -7.84 17.19
CA THR A 332 10.82 -7.99 15.78
C THR A 332 11.61 -7.06 14.86
N ASP A 333 11.56 -5.75 15.09
CA ASP A 333 12.28 -4.74 14.29
C ASP A 333 12.53 -3.47 15.11
N LYS A 334 13.77 -3.33 15.59
CA LYS A 334 14.18 -2.23 16.48
C LYS A 334 14.21 -0.86 15.79
N TYR A 335 14.48 -0.81 14.47
CA TYR A 335 14.83 0.43 13.78
C TYR A 335 13.69 1.03 12.95
N ARG A 336 12.46 0.53 13.15
CA ARG A 336 11.25 1.14 12.60
C ARG A 336 10.78 2.34 13.40
N LEU A 337 10.17 3.31 12.72
CA LEU A 337 9.59 4.50 13.34
C LEU A 337 8.49 4.13 14.33
N GLU A 338 7.63 3.18 13.97
CA GLU A 338 6.54 2.70 14.82
C GLU A 338 7.08 2.10 16.12
N THR A 339 8.16 1.30 16.04
CA THR A 339 8.84 0.74 17.23
C THR A 339 9.36 1.87 18.13
N CYS A 340 10.00 2.89 17.57
CA CYS A 340 10.47 4.05 18.34
C CYS A 340 9.31 4.80 19.02
N CYS A 341 8.17 4.99 18.34
CA CYS A 341 6.98 5.61 18.92
C CYS A 341 6.41 4.79 20.09
N ILE A 342 6.32 3.47 19.93
CA ILE A 342 5.83 2.55 20.98
C ILE A 342 6.75 2.61 22.22
N ILE A 343 8.07 2.61 22.01
CA ILE A 343 9.05 2.75 23.09
C ILE A 343 8.94 4.11 23.77
N GLY A 344 8.75 5.18 22.98
CA GLY A 344 8.51 6.52 23.49
C GLY A 344 7.31 6.57 24.42
N ASN A 345 6.18 5.97 24.00
CA ASN A 345 4.97 5.86 24.83
C ASN A 345 5.18 5.01 26.08
N TYR A 346 6.00 3.96 26.02
CA TYR A 346 6.31 3.12 27.17
C TYR A 346 7.15 3.85 28.24
N TYR A 347 8.05 4.74 27.84
CA TYR A 347 8.91 5.51 28.75
C TYR A 347 8.39 6.91 29.09
N SER A 348 7.31 7.37 28.44
CA SER A 348 6.60 8.62 28.78
C SER A 348 5.74 8.45 30.02
#